data_AF-G5AT01-F1
#
_entry.id   AF-G5AT01-F1
#
_cell.length_a   1.000
_cell.length_b   1.000
_cell.length_c   1.000
_cell.angle_alpha   90.00
_cell.angle_beta   90.00
_cell.angle_gamma   90.00
#
_symmetry.space_group_name_H-M   'P 1'
#
loop_
_entity.id
_entity.type
_entity.pdbx_description
1 polymer ?
#
loop_
_entity_poly.entity_id
_entity_poly.type
_entity_poly.pdbx_seq_one_letter_code
_entity_poly.pdbx_strand_id
1 'polypeptide(L)'
;MIFSKRCCAHSTRVKELFSSLGVNYNILELDQIVKHNWEIMTEAIQNHIGSLNWGYRLSLREKRVTYTNSCGEFMGQYKLKATNRKGQETFYTAAKFVIATGERPRYLGIEGDKEYCVTRNSKIPVNDVEQTNVPHIYAIGDILEGKPELTPVAIERGKLLAC
;
A
#
# COMPACT_ATOMS: atom_id res chain seq x y z
N MET A 1 -14.99 39.80 9.08
CA MET A 1 -13.68 39.24 8.70
C MET A 1 -13.93 37.92 7.99
N ILE A 2 -13.41 37.75 6.77
CA ILE A 2 -13.61 36.58 5.90
C ILE A 2 -12.29 35.82 5.82
N PHE A 3 -12.28 34.57 6.30
CA PHE A 3 -11.18 33.65 6.05
C PHE A 3 -11.36 33.04 4.65
N SER A 4 -10.37 33.21 3.79
CA SER A 4 -10.46 32.83 2.38
C SER A 4 -9.28 31.97 1.94
N LYS A 5 -9.53 31.09 0.98
CA LYS A 5 -8.48 30.49 0.14
C LYS A 5 -8.75 30.88 -1.30
N ARG A 6 -7.76 31.45 -2.00
CA ARG A 6 -7.92 31.91 -3.39
C ARG A 6 -8.34 30.79 -4.37
N CYS A 7 -7.96 29.55 -4.08
CA CYS A 7 -8.31 28.38 -4.90
C CYS A 7 -9.70 27.79 -4.59
N CYS A 8 -10.43 28.31 -3.60
CA CYS A 8 -11.72 27.75 -3.18
C CYS A 8 -12.90 28.51 -3.82
N ALA A 9 -13.67 27.84 -4.68
CA ALA A 9 -14.83 28.42 -5.34
C ALA A 9 -15.90 28.97 -4.35
N HIS A 10 -16.02 28.36 -3.16
CA HIS A 10 -16.92 28.85 -2.12
C HIS A 10 -16.44 30.17 -1.51
N SER A 11 -15.13 30.34 -1.31
CA SER A 11 -14.56 31.59 -0.78
C SER A 11 -14.78 32.75 -1.75
N THR A 12 -14.71 32.52 -3.05
CA THR A 12 -15.00 33.52 -4.08
C THR A 12 -16.45 33.99 -4.02
N ARG A 13 -17.41 33.06 -3.98
CA ARG A 13 -18.85 33.37 -3.92
C ARG A 13 -19.23 34.17 -2.66
N VAL A 14 -18.61 33.86 -1.52
CA VAL A 14 -18.86 34.60 -0.27
C VAL A 14 -18.35 36.04 -0.37
N LYS A 15 -17.21 36.29 -1.02
CA LYS A 15 -16.71 37.66 -1.25
C LYS A 15 -17.61 38.47 -2.17
N GLU A 16 -18.06 37.85 -3.26
CA GLU A 16 -19.00 38.45 -4.22
C GLU A 16 -20.32 38.82 -3.53
N LEU A 17 -20.86 37.92 -2.70
CA LEU A 17 -22.06 38.17 -1.92
C LEU A 17 -21.89 39.36 -0.97
N PHE A 18 -20.81 39.39 -0.19
CA PHE A 18 -20.59 40.49 0.76
C PHE A 18 -20.35 41.83 0.06
N SER A 19 -19.71 41.82 -1.11
CA SER A 19 -19.58 43.00 -1.98
C SER A 19 -20.94 43.46 -2.50
N SER A 20 -21.79 42.54 -2.95
CA SER A 20 -23.13 42.86 -3.46
C SER A 20 -24.06 43.45 -2.39
N LEU A 21 -23.82 43.12 -1.12
CA LEU A 21 -24.58 43.63 0.02
C LEU A 21 -24.06 44.98 0.54
N GLY A 22 -23.00 45.53 -0.04
CA GLY A 22 -22.41 46.81 0.39
C GLY A 22 -21.83 46.78 1.81
N VAL A 23 -21.54 45.59 2.35
CA VAL A 23 -21.03 45.42 3.72
C VAL A 23 -19.51 45.55 3.70
N ASN A 24 -18.95 46.35 4.62
CA ASN A 24 -17.50 46.38 4.82
C ASN A 24 -16.99 45.07 5.43
N TYR A 25 -15.95 44.47 4.86
CA TYR A 25 -15.32 43.28 5.39
C TYR A 25 -13.80 43.29 5.18
N ASN A 26 -13.08 42.60 6.07
CA ASN A 26 -11.64 42.33 5.93
C ASN A 26 -11.44 40.90 5.45
N ILE A 27 -10.55 40.67 4.48
CA ILE A 27 -10.19 39.33 4.00
C ILE A 27 -8.85 38.92 4.62
N LEU A 28 -8.79 37.66 5.07
CA LEU A 28 -7.56 36.98 5.43
C LEU A 28 -7.34 35.80 4.46
N GLU A 29 -6.40 35.93 3.51
CA GLU A 29 -6.07 34.87 2.54
C GLU A 29 -5.13 33.84 3.18
N LEU A 30 -5.71 32.74 3.66
CA LEU A 30 -4.99 31.70 4.39
C LEU A 30 -3.88 31.04 3.55
N ASP A 31 -4.07 30.95 2.23
CA ASP A 31 -3.09 30.37 1.29
C ASP A 31 -1.91 31.30 0.97
N GLN A 32 -1.98 32.59 1.37
CA GLN A 32 -0.83 33.50 1.30
C GLN A 32 -0.07 33.57 2.64
N ILE A 33 -0.75 33.31 3.75
CA ILE A 33 -0.17 33.37 5.10
C ILE A 33 0.63 32.11 5.39
N VAL A 34 0.14 30.96 4.93
CA VAL A 34 0.80 29.68 5.14
C VAL A 34 1.67 29.37 3.92
N LYS A 35 2.98 29.62 4.02
CA LYS A 35 3.95 29.03 3.10
C LYS A 35 4.21 27.59 3.50
N HIS A 36 3.65 26.65 2.75
CA HIS A 36 4.04 25.24 2.85
C HIS A 36 5.47 25.08 2.35
N ASN A 37 6.31 24.45 3.16
CA ASN A 37 7.62 23.96 2.73
C ASN A 37 7.46 22.45 2.45
N TRP A 38 7.34 22.11 1.17
CA TRP A 38 7.07 20.74 0.74
C TRP A 38 8.27 19.84 0.97
N GLU A 39 9.48 20.41 0.91
CA GLU A 39 10.74 19.73 1.17
C GLU A 39 10.80 19.23 2.62
N ILE A 40 10.51 20.09 3.60
CA ILE A 40 10.49 19.74 5.02
C ILE A 40 9.44 18.67 5.30
N MET A 41 8.24 18.79 4.72
CA MET A 41 7.20 17.79 4.94
C MET A 41 7.55 16.45 4.31
N THR A 42 8.10 16.46 3.09
CA THR A 42 8.56 15.23 2.43
C THR A 42 9.66 14.58 3.24
N GLU A 43 10.64 15.35 3.72
CA GLU A 43 11.72 14.87 4.56
C GLU A 43 11.20 14.27 5.87
N ALA A 44 10.28 14.95 6.57
CA ALA A 44 9.68 14.45 7.79
C ALA A 44 8.93 13.12 7.57
N ILE A 45 8.18 13.01 6.48
CA ILE A 45 7.49 11.77 6.10
C ILE A 45 8.49 10.66 5.80
N GLN A 46 9.53 10.93 5.00
CA GLN A 46 10.56 9.93 4.68
C GLN A 46 11.32 9.45 5.93
N ASN A 47 11.64 10.37 6.84
CA ASN A 47 12.28 10.03 8.11
C ASN A 47 11.39 9.15 8.99
N HIS A 48 10.09 9.47 9.06
CA HIS A 48 9.13 8.64 9.78
C HIS A 48 8.99 7.24 9.18
N ILE A 49 8.86 7.13 7.85
CA ILE A 49 8.85 5.85 7.13
C ILE A 49 10.14 5.06 7.40
N GLY A 50 11.29 5.73 7.38
CA GLY A 50 12.59 5.14 7.70
C GLY A 50 12.62 4.53 9.10
N SER A 51 12.11 5.26 10.10
CA SER A 51 12.00 4.80 11.49
C SER A 51 11.10 3.56 11.62
N LEU A 52 9.91 3.58 10.99
CA LEU A 52 8.99 2.44 10.99
C LEU A 52 9.61 1.19 10.36
N ASN A 53 10.23 1.35 9.18
CA ASN A 53 10.90 0.25 8.48
C ASN A 53 12.03 -0.37 9.33
N TRP A 54 12.76 0.46 10.09
CA TRP A 54 13.77 -0.05 11.01
C TRP A 54 13.15 -0.85 12.16
N GLY A 55 12.08 -0.33 12.78
CA GLY A 55 11.35 -1.03 13.84
C GLY A 55 10.79 -2.38 13.39
N TYR A 56 10.22 -2.46 12.19
CA TYR A 56 9.75 -3.72 11.62
C TYR A 56 10.87 -4.74 11.40
N ARG A 57 12.01 -4.30 10.85
CA ARG A 57 13.18 -5.18 10.66
C ARG A 57 13.72 -5.72 11.98
N LEU A 58 13.72 -4.91 13.03
CA LEU A 58 14.11 -5.35 14.36
C LEU A 58 13.14 -6.42 14.89
N SER A 59 11.83 -6.17 14.80
CA SER A 59 10.81 -7.14 15.25
C SER A 59 10.88 -8.47 14.48
N LEU A 60 11.12 -8.44 13.16
CA LEU A 60 11.35 -9.65 12.36
C LEU A 60 12.58 -10.41 12.85
N ARG A 61 13.68 -9.71 13.12
CA ARG A 61 14.92 -10.32 13.62
C ARG A 61 14.73 -10.95 15.00
N GLU A 62 14.05 -10.29 15.93
CA GLU A 62 13.72 -10.82 17.25
C GLU A 62 12.90 -12.11 17.17
N LYS A 63 11.98 -12.18 16.20
CA LYS A 63 11.18 -13.36 15.90
C LYS A 63 11.89 -14.40 15.02
N ARG A 64 13.18 -14.22 14.73
CA ARG A 64 14.01 -15.10 13.88
C ARG A 64 13.43 -15.27 12.46
N VAL A 65 12.73 -14.26 11.96
CA VAL A 65 12.23 -14.22 10.58
C VAL A 65 13.31 -13.61 9.69
N THR A 66 13.77 -14.39 8.71
CA THR A 66 14.73 -13.90 7.70
C THR A 66 14.05 -12.93 6.76
N TYR A 67 14.43 -11.66 6.82
CA TYR A 67 13.98 -10.63 5.88
C TYR A 67 14.94 -10.54 4.68
N THR A 68 14.40 -10.58 3.47
CA THR A 68 15.16 -10.38 2.22
C THR A 68 14.43 -9.38 1.33
N ASN A 69 15.16 -8.36 0.85
CA ASN A 69 14.62 -7.34 -0.05
C ASN A 69 14.97 -7.69 -1.51
N SER A 70 14.10 -8.43 -2.16
CA SER A 70 14.30 -8.99 -3.50
C SER A 70 12.96 -9.15 -4.24
N CYS A 71 12.99 -9.12 -5.57
CA CYS A 71 11.86 -9.53 -6.38
C CYS A 71 11.79 -11.07 -6.43
N GLY A 72 10.64 -11.65 -6.09
CA GLY A 72 10.42 -13.09 -6.08
C GLY A 72 9.75 -13.58 -7.37
N GLU A 73 10.23 -14.68 -7.92
CA GLU A 73 9.70 -15.35 -9.11
C GLU A 73 9.59 -16.87 -8.83
N PHE A 74 8.41 -17.45 -9.05
CA PHE A 74 8.23 -18.89 -8.87
C PHE A 74 8.87 -19.64 -10.04
N MET A 75 9.83 -20.52 -9.73
CA MET A 75 10.53 -21.36 -10.71
C MET A 75 9.94 -22.77 -10.77
N GLY A 76 8.89 -23.03 -10.00
CA GLY A 76 8.25 -24.33 -9.84
C GLY A 76 7.53 -24.44 -8.50
N GLN A 77 6.94 -25.61 -8.26
CA GLN A 77 6.02 -25.85 -7.13
C GLN A 77 6.60 -25.47 -5.76
N TYR A 78 7.86 -25.79 -5.49
CA TYR A 78 8.47 -25.57 -4.18
C TYR A 78 9.74 -24.71 -4.26
N LYS A 79 9.88 -23.92 -5.33
CA LYS A 79 11.11 -23.17 -5.60
C LYS A 79 10.82 -21.73 -6.01
N LEU A 80 11.39 -20.80 -5.27
CA LEU A 80 11.33 -19.37 -5.52
C LEU A 80 12.72 -18.86 -5.86
N LYS A 81 12.84 -18.15 -6.98
CA LYS A 81 14.00 -17.32 -7.32
C LYS A 81 13.78 -15.92 -6.75
N ALA A 82 14.82 -15.37 -6.15
CA ALA A 82 14.81 -14.05 -5.54
C ALA A 82 15.95 -13.22 -6.13
N THR A 83 15.64 -12.14 -6.82
CA THR A 83 16.61 -11.25 -7.44
C THR A 83 16.68 -9.94 -6.67
N ASN A 84 17.86 -9.60 -6.13
CA ASN A 84 18.04 -8.35 -5.40
C ASN A 84 18.28 -7.16 -6.36
N ARG A 85 18.32 -5.93 -5.82
CA ARG A 85 18.56 -4.71 -6.62
C ARG A 85 19.91 -4.68 -7.36
N LYS A 86 20.86 -5.54 -6.97
CA LYS A 86 22.18 -5.66 -7.61
C LYS A 86 22.19 -6.74 -8.71
N GLY A 87 21.03 -7.36 -9.00
CA GLY A 87 20.92 -8.46 -9.96
C GLY A 87 21.41 -9.81 -9.45
N GLN A 88 21.76 -9.93 -8.16
CA GLN A 88 22.17 -11.20 -7.59
C GLN A 88 20.94 -12.08 -7.34
N GLU A 89 21.01 -13.32 -7.82
CA GLU A 89 19.96 -14.31 -7.70
C GLU A 89 20.20 -15.21 -6.49
N THR A 90 19.14 -15.56 -5.77
CA THR A 90 19.13 -16.51 -4.66
C THR A 90 17.92 -17.42 -4.81
N PHE A 91 18.04 -18.69 -4.44
CA PHE A 91 16.96 -19.65 -4.57
C PHE A 91 16.50 -20.13 -3.20
N TYR A 92 15.18 -20.12 -2.99
CA TYR A 92 14.54 -20.59 -1.78
C TYR A 92 13.64 -21.78 -2.09
N THR A 93 13.55 -22.70 -1.13
CA THR A 93 12.56 -23.77 -1.15
C THR A 93 11.75 -23.73 0.13
N ALA A 94 10.45 -23.98 0.02
CA ALA A 94 9.53 -23.99 1.15
C ALA A 94 8.36 -24.93 0.86
N ALA A 95 7.81 -25.54 1.91
CA ALA A 95 6.62 -26.39 1.80
C ALA A 95 5.35 -25.57 1.49
N LYS A 96 5.31 -24.31 1.93
CA LYS A 96 4.19 -23.39 1.75
C LYS A 96 4.71 -22.00 1.43
N PHE A 97 3.96 -21.25 0.61
CA PHE A 97 4.21 -19.85 0.31
C PHE A 97 2.97 -19.01 0.66
N VAL A 98 3.19 -17.83 1.23
CA VAL A 98 2.13 -16.85 1.54
C VAL A 98 2.41 -15.56 0.78
N ILE A 99 1.43 -15.09 0.02
CA ILE A 99 1.47 -13.84 -0.74
C ILE A 99 0.66 -12.79 0.02
N ALA A 100 1.34 -11.73 0.48
CA ALA A 100 0.76 -10.66 1.29
C ALA A 100 1.21 -9.27 0.77
N THR A 101 1.13 -9.05 -0.54
CA THR A 101 1.71 -7.88 -1.22
C THR A 101 0.88 -6.60 -1.12
N GLY A 102 -0.29 -6.63 -0.49
CA GLY A 102 -1.23 -5.49 -0.49
C GLY A 102 -1.85 -5.25 -1.86
N GLU A 103 -2.32 -4.02 -2.12
CA GLU A 103 -3.10 -3.71 -3.32
C GLU A 103 -2.28 -3.54 -4.62
N ARG A 104 -2.91 -3.94 -5.74
CA ARG A 104 -2.49 -3.91 -7.16
C ARG A 104 -1.33 -4.82 -7.57
N PRO A 105 -1.55 -6.15 -7.60
CA PRO A 105 -0.74 -7.07 -8.39
C PRO A 105 -0.69 -6.59 -9.84
N ARG A 106 0.52 -6.61 -10.40
CA ARG A 106 0.74 -6.31 -11.81
C ARG A 106 0.73 -7.62 -12.59
N TYR A 107 0.16 -7.60 -13.79
CA TYR A 107 0.31 -8.71 -14.74
C TYR A 107 1.80 -8.92 -15.02
N LEU A 108 2.22 -10.19 -14.99
CA LEU A 108 3.62 -10.58 -15.09
C LEU A 108 4.09 -10.62 -16.56
N GLY A 109 3.18 -10.57 -17.53
CA GLY A 109 3.49 -10.60 -18.96
C GLY A 109 3.89 -11.98 -19.47
N ILE A 110 3.56 -13.05 -18.73
CA ILE A 110 3.89 -14.45 -19.06
C ILE A 110 2.62 -15.21 -19.49
N GLU A 111 2.79 -16.28 -20.26
CA GLU A 111 1.67 -17.12 -20.69
C GLU A 111 0.90 -17.68 -19.48
N GLY A 112 -0.41 -17.44 -19.45
CA GLY A 112 -1.29 -17.83 -18.33
C GLY A 112 -1.43 -16.79 -17.21
N ASP A 113 -0.75 -15.65 -17.24
CA ASP A 113 -0.82 -14.65 -16.17
C ASP A 113 -2.23 -14.03 -15.96
N LYS A 114 -2.99 -13.86 -17.04
CA LYS A 114 -4.38 -13.37 -17.01
C LYS A 114 -5.41 -14.41 -16.59
N GLU A 115 -5.09 -15.69 -16.77
CA GLU A 115 -6.03 -16.79 -16.58
C GLU A 115 -5.85 -17.45 -15.20
N TYR A 116 -4.62 -17.44 -14.67
CA TYR A 116 -4.27 -18.15 -13.45
C TYR A 116 -3.76 -17.27 -12.30
N CYS A 117 -3.36 -16.01 -12.53
CA CYS A 117 -2.71 -15.21 -11.49
C CYS A 117 -3.56 -14.07 -10.93
N VAL A 118 -4.38 -13.39 -11.75
CA VAL A 118 -5.00 -12.12 -11.37
C VAL A 118 -6.37 -11.93 -12.02
N THR A 119 -7.42 -11.63 -11.26
CA THR A 119 -8.76 -11.34 -11.82
C THR A 119 -8.87 -9.92 -12.39
N ARG A 120 -10.01 -9.60 -13.03
CA ARG A 120 -10.26 -8.30 -13.70
C ARG A 120 -10.03 -7.08 -12.80
N ASN A 121 -10.11 -7.25 -11.47
CA ASN A 121 -9.91 -6.21 -10.46
C ASN A 121 -8.49 -6.17 -9.85
N SER A 122 -7.52 -6.86 -10.45
CA SER A 122 -6.20 -6.99 -9.84
C SER A 122 -6.24 -7.66 -8.46
N LYS A 123 -6.95 -8.78 -8.31
CA LYS A 123 -7.03 -9.54 -7.04
C LYS A 123 -6.77 -11.03 -7.28
N ILE A 124 -6.39 -11.75 -6.23
CA ILE A 124 -6.15 -13.20 -6.25
C ILE A 124 -7.43 -13.90 -5.76
N PRO A 125 -8.01 -14.81 -6.56
CA PRO A 125 -9.12 -15.64 -6.12
C PRO A 125 -8.61 -16.69 -5.12
N VAL A 126 -9.34 -16.86 -4.03
CA VAL A 126 -9.04 -17.84 -2.98
C VAL A 126 -10.31 -18.54 -2.51
N ASN A 127 -10.16 -19.72 -1.91
CA ASN A 127 -11.25 -20.40 -1.21
C ASN A 127 -11.48 -19.84 0.21
N ASP A 128 -12.33 -20.49 1.00
CA ASP A 128 -12.69 -20.04 2.35
C ASP A 128 -11.55 -20.11 3.39
N VAL A 129 -10.46 -20.80 3.05
CA VAL A 129 -9.24 -20.90 3.86
C VAL A 129 -8.05 -20.14 3.24
N GLU A 130 -8.36 -19.14 2.39
CA GLU A 130 -7.37 -18.22 1.83
C GLU A 130 -6.31 -18.90 0.92
N GLN A 131 -6.60 -20.11 0.45
CA GLN A 131 -5.76 -20.89 -0.46
C GLN A 131 -6.11 -20.53 -1.90
N THR A 132 -5.08 -20.39 -2.76
CA THR A 132 -5.29 -20.14 -4.19
C THR A 132 -5.66 -21.43 -4.94
N ASN A 133 -5.82 -21.38 -6.26
CA ASN A 133 -5.92 -22.56 -7.10
C ASN A 133 -4.69 -23.48 -7.05
N VAL A 134 -3.57 -23.01 -6.47
CA VAL A 134 -2.35 -23.78 -6.26
C VAL A 134 -2.28 -24.24 -4.80
N PRO A 135 -2.37 -25.54 -4.49
CA PRO A 135 -2.63 -26.03 -3.11
C PRO A 135 -1.64 -25.62 -2.00
N HIS A 136 -0.43 -25.20 -2.38
CA HIS A 136 0.64 -24.81 -1.45
C HIS A 136 0.91 -23.30 -1.46
N ILE A 137 0.09 -22.52 -2.16
CA ILE A 137 0.14 -21.06 -2.20
C ILE A 137 -1.13 -20.49 -1.55
N TYR A 138 -0.92 -19.56 -0.62
CA TYR A 138 -1.98 -18.85 0.10
C TYR A 138 -1.85 -17.36 -0.15
N ALA A 139 -2.95 -16.62 -0.12
CA ALA A 139 -2.95 -15.18 -0.26
C ALA A 139 -3.75 -14.53 0.86
N ILE A 140 -3.31 -13.39 1.38
CA ILE A 140 -4.00 -12.70 2.50
C ILE A 140 -4.03 -11.19 2.34
N GLY A 141 -5.05 -10.58 2.95
CA GLY A 141 -5.25 -9.14 3.00
C GLY A 141 -5.87 -8.59 1.71
N ASP A 142 -5.57 -7.33 1.41
CA ASP A 142 -6.23 -6.57 0.34
C ASP A 142 -5.95 -7.12 -1.07
N ILE A 143 -5.06 -8.11 -1.19
CA ILE A 143 -4.82 -8.84 -2.44
C ILE A 143 -5.98 -9.76 -2.82
N LEU A 144 -6.89 -10.08 -1.88
CA LEU A 144 -7.94 -11.08 -2.06
C LEU A 144 -9.14 -10.56 -2.84
N GLU A 145 -9.72 -11.42 -3.68
CA GLU A 145 -10.97 -11.11 -4.38
C GLU A 145 -12.19 -11.32 -3.47
N GLY A 146 -13.08 -10.32 -3.43
CA GLY A 146 -14.38 -10.42 -2.74
C GLY A 146 -14.31 -10.49 -1.21
N LYS A 147 -13.16 -10.20 -0.61
CA LYS A 147 -12.97 -10.19 0.86
C LYS A 147 -12.81 -8.75 1.37
N PRO A 148 -13.17 -8.45 2.64
CA PRO A 148 -12.99 -7.12 3.22
C PRO A 148 -11.53 -6.67 3.25
N GLU A 149 -11.27 -5.47 2.74
CA GLU A 149 -9.93 -4.85 2.66
C GLU A 149 -9.66 -4.04 3.94
N LEU A 150 -9.43 -4.77 5.04
CA LEU A 150 -9.22 -4.18 6.36
C LEU A 150 -7.95 -4.74 6.99
N THR A 151 -7.04 -3.84 7.38
CA THR A 151 -5.81 -4.17 8.11
C THR A 151 -6.02 -5.12 9.31
N PRO A 152 -7.01 -4.93 10.20
CA PRO A 152 -7.23 -5.87 11.30
C PRO A 152 -7.59 -7.29 10.84
N VAL A 153 -8.38 -7.41 9.77
CA VAL A 153 -8.80 -8.71 9.19
C VAL A 153 -7.58 -9.42 8.59
N ALA A 154 -6.72 -8.71 7.86
CA ALA A 154 -5.51 -9.27 7.29
C ALA A 154 -4.55 -9.83 8.36
N ILE A 155 -4.40 -9.13 9.48
CA ILE A 155 -3.56 -9.56 10.61
C ILE A 155 -4.10 -10.84 11.25
N GLU A 156 -5.42 -10.92 11.46
CA GLU A 156 -6.07 -12.09 12.05
C GLU A 156 -5.90 -13.33 11.15
N ARG A 157 -6.15 -13.19 9.84
CA ARG A 157 -5.97 -14.27 8.87
C ARG A 157 -4.53 -14.74 8.78
N GLY A 158 -3.58 -13.81 8.80
CA GLY A 158 -2.16 -14.15 8.84
C GLY A 158 -1.76 -14.98 10.07
N LYS A 159 -2.36 -14.72 11.24
CA LYS A 159 -2.12 -15.53 12.45
C LYS A 159 -2.68 -16.95 12.31
N LEU A 160 -3.90 -17.09 11.77
CA LEU A 160 -4.55 -18.39 11.59
C LEU A 160 -3.78 -19.30 10.63
N LEU A 161 -3.17 -18.73 9.57
CA LEU A 161 -2.36 -19.50 8.61
C LEU A 161 -0.96 -19.87 9.13
N ALA A 162 -0.46 -19.13 10.11
CA ALA A 162 0.88 -19.34 10.69
C ALA A 162 0.88 -20.37 11.83
N CYS A 163 -0.28 -20.68 12.41
CA CYS A 163 -0.49 -21.70 13.45
C CYS A 163 -0.87 -23.05 12.82
#